data_AF-A0A938U233-F1
#
_entry.id   AF-A0A938U233-F1
#
_cell.length_a   1.000
_cell.length_b   1.000
_cell.length_c   1.000
_cell.angle_alpha   90.00
_cell.angle_beta   90.00
_cell.angle_gamma   90.00
#
_symmetry.space_group_name_H-M   'P 1'
#
loop_
_entity.id
_entity.type
_entity.pdbx_description
1 polymer ?
#
loop_
_entity_poly.entity_id
_entity_poly.type
_entity_poly.pdbx_seq_one_letter_code
_entity_poly.pdbx_strand_id
1 'polypeptide(L)'
;MWVVSTSSMPGRLGRVVVVVALALAWTSLFWFVPPQRAFPVVDAAADAVSDAVRAATGLRAPWLWVAKSTLLAGGVVVVVALWQGRHRTGLALPAGPGLGLFAVAVVVALPFQIALGLDDAVARYYRSFFGPRGHEWIVANAVVMLVEHAFIEGVVLSLALSGGLPPVDERPRRGLRGLPWLGALGLGPLVDPTRAGPRTLLAVPIDAWPALIGQGFVFGCIHFTKAPSELVTAFPGGVAVGWLTVRTGSIWPAALLHLVTGAVVFTTLRATRP
;
A
#
# COMPACT_ATOMS: atom_id res chain seq x y z
N MET A 1 22.89 5.48 -2.74
CA MET A 1 23.92 4.43 -2.75
C MET A 1 23.35 3.27 -1.95
N TRP A 2 22.98 2.16 -2.60
CA TRP A 2 22.51 0.98 -1.87
C TRP A 2 23.72 0.40 -1.15
N VAL A 3 23.75 0.52 0.18
CA VAL A 3 24.71 -0.24 0.97
C VAL A 3 24.27 -1.68 0.84
N VAL A 4 25.01 -2.48 0.06
CA VAL A 4 24.79 -3.92 -0.03
C VAL A 4 25.00 -4.46 1.38
N SER A 5 23.91 -4.78 2.06
CA SER A 5 23.98 -5.43 3.36
C SER A 5 24.68 -6.77 3.17
N THR A 6 25.71 -7.03 3.99
CA THR A 6 26.45 -8.29 4.01
C THR A 6 25.63 -9.45 4.59
N SER A 7 24.36 -9.22 4.95
CA SER A 7 23.47 -10.27 5.39
C SER A 7 23.27 -11.33 4.30
N SER A 8 23.49 -12.59 4.65
CA SER A 8 23.20 -13.72 3.78
C SER A 8 21.71 -13.74 3.37
N MET A 9 21.39 -14.33 2.20
CA MET A 9 20.00 -14.49 1.73
C MET A 9 19.07 -15.10 2.80
N PRO A 10 19.46 -16.14 3.56
CA PRO A 10 18.64 -16.65 4.67
C PRO A 10 18.26 -15.60 5.71
N GLY A 11 19.19 -14.72 6.09
CA GLY A 11 18.91 -13.66 7.06
C GLY A 11 17.89 -12.63 6.55
N ARG A 12 17.89 -12.35 5.25
CA ARG A 12 16.91 -11.45 4.62
C ARG A 12 15.52 -12.07 4.56
N LEU A 13 15.41 -13.32 4.13
CA LEU A 13 14.12 -14.03 4.09
C LEU A 13 13.52 -14.17 5.49
N GLY A 14 14.34 -14.52 6.49
CA GLY A 14 13.90 -14.57 7.89
C GLY A 14 13.32 -13.25 8.39
N ARG A 15 13.98 -12.12 8.05
CA ARG A 15 13.46 -10.78 8.36
C ARG A 15 12.09 -10.54 7.72
N VAL A 16 11.96 -10.81 6.42
CA VAL A 16 10.69 -10.63 5.69
C VAL A 16 9.58 -11.43 6.34
N VAL A 17 9.82 -12.70 6.66
CA VAL A 17 8.84 -13.58 7.30
C VAL A 17 8.39 -13.01 8.65
N VAL A 18 9.33 -12.59 9.50
CA VAL A 18 9.01 -12.01 10.81
C VAL A 18 8.19 -10.73 10.67
N VAL A 19 8.62 -9.80 9.80
CA VAL A 19 7.94 -8.52 9.59
C VAL A 19 6.53 -8.73 9.05
N VAL A 20 6.35 -9.63 8.06
CA VAL A 20 5.04 -9.95 7.48
C VAL A 20 4.14 -10.63 8.51
N ALA A 21 4.65 -11.59 9.29
CA ALA A 21 3.86 -12.25 10.33
C ALA A 21 3.38 -11.27 11.40
N LEU A 22 4.26 -10.38 11.87
CA LEU A 22 3.89 -9.33 12.83
C LEU A 22 2.88 -8.35 12.24
N ALA A 23 3.05 -7.95 10.97
CA ALA A 23 2.10 -7.09 10.28
C ALA A 23 0.71 -7.73 10.18
N LEU A 24 0.63 -9.01 9.78
CA LEU A 24 -0.64 -9.74 9.72
C LEU A 24 -1.31 -9.83 11.09
N ALA A 25 -0.55 -10.19 12.12
CA ALA A 25 -1.04 -10.22 13.50
C ALA A 25 -1.51 -8.86 14.02
N TRP A 26 -0.87 -7.76 13.60
CA TRP A 26 -1.27 -6.41 13.98
C TRP A 26 -2.54 -5.98 13.25
N THR A 27 -2.57 -6.15 11.93
CA THR A 27 -3.70 -5.76 11.07
C THR A 27 -4.97 -6.55 11.36
N SER A 28 -4.88 -7.76 11.91
CA SER A 28 -6.03 -8.54 12.40
C SER A 28 -6.76 -7.94 13.59
N LEU A 29 -6.18 -6.96 14.27
CA LEU A 29 -6.86 -6.24 15.34
C LEU A 29 -7.77 -5.11 14.83
N PHE A 30 -7.62 -4.66 13.57
CA PHE A 30 -8.34 -3.45 13.13
C PHE A 30 -8.71 -3.31 11.64
N TRP A 31 -8.05 -4.02 10.72
CA TRP A 31 -8.41 -4.02 9.30
C TRP A 31 -8.92 -5.37 8.81
N PHE A 32 -8.32 -6.46 9.28
CA PHE A 32 -8.76 -7.78 8.91
C PHE A 32 -9.89 -8.21 9.83
N VAL A 33 -11.06 -8.45 9.26
CA VAL A 33 -12.17 -9.14 9.91
C VAL A 33 -12.11 -10.55 9.35
N PRO A 34 -11.59 -11.56 10.05
CA PRO A 34 -11.73 -12.94 9.58
C PRO A 34 -13.22 -13.21 9.30
N PRO A 35 -13.58 -14.19 8.45
CA PRO A 35 -14.95 -14.70 8.46
C PRO A 35 -15.32 -14.97 9.92
N GLN A 36 -16.32 -14.23 10.42
CA GLN A 36 -16.63 -14.17 11.85
C GLN A 36 -16.59 -15.58 12.43
N ARG A 37 -15.85 -15.80 13.53
CA ARG A 37 -15.66 -17.08 14.25
C ARG A 37 -14.47 -17.95 13.84
N ALA A 38 -13.66 -17.60 12.84
CA ALA A 38 -12.45 -18.38 12.55
C ALA A 38 -11.39 -18.28 13.67
N PHE A 39 -11.31 -17.12 14.34
CA PHE A 39 -10.34 -16.86 15.41
C PHE A 39 -10.98 -16.08 16.58
N PRO A 40 -11.72 -16.76 17.47
CA PRO A 40 -12.52 -16.10 18.52
C PRO A 40 -11.74 -15.13 19.41
N VAL A 41 -10.47 -15.44 19.71
CA VAL A 41 -9.60 -14.59 20.54
C VAL A 41 -9.24 -13.28 19.82
N VAL A 42 -9.00 -13.34 18.50
CA VAL A 42 -8.69 -12.16 17.68
C VAL A 42 -9.93 -11.28 17.54
N ASP A 43 -11.08 -11.90 17.29
CA ASP A 43 -12.38 -11.20 17.19
C ASP A 43 -12.68 -10.45 18.50
N ALA A 44 -12.56 -11.13 19.66
CA ALA A 44 -12.79 -10.51 20.96
C ALA A 44 -11.81 -9.35 21.25
N ALA A 45 -10.54 -9.47 20.85
CA ALA A 45 -9.56 -8.41 21.00
C ALA A 45 -9.90 -7.20 20.10
N ALA A 46 -10.28 -7.43 18.84
CA ALA A 46 -10.67 -6.38 17.91
C ALA A 46 -11.95 -5.65 18.36
N ASP A 47 -12.91 -6.38 18.94
CA ASP A 47 -14.13 -5.82 19.53
C ASP A 47 -13.80 -4.99 20.77
N ALA A 48 -13.00 -5.51 21.70
CA ALA A 48 -12.58 -4.78 22.90
C ALA A 48 -11.86 -3.46 22.57
N VAL A 49 -10.99 -3.46 21.55
CA VAL A 49 -10.34 -2.24 21.05
C VAL A 49 -11.38 -1.27 20.47
N SER A 50 -12.32 -1.77 19.67
CA SER A 50 -13.35 -0.94 19.04
C SER A 50 -14.27 -0.31 20.09
N ASP A 51 -14.64 -1.05 21.13
CA ASP A 51 -15.46 -0.58 22.24
C ASP A 51 -14.71 0.44 23.10
N ALA A 52 -13.42 0.22 23.39
CA ALA A 52 -12.60 1.18 24.13
C ALA A 52 -12.49 2.53 23.38
N VAL A 53 -12.21 2.51 22.07
CA VAL A 53 -12.14 3.74 21.26
C VAL A 53 -13.51 4.40 21.18
N ARG A 54 -14.59 3.63 21.03
CA ARG A 54 -15.95 4.16 21.01
C ARG A 54 -16.32 4.82 22.33
N ALA A 55 -16.03 4.19 23.46
CA ALA A 55 -16.29 4.73 24.79
C ALA A 55 -15.51 6.02 25.04
N ALA A 56 -14.25 6.10 24.58
CA ALA A 56 -13.41 7.28 24.75
C ALA A 56 -13.82 8.47 23.86
N THR A 57 -14.37 8.21 22.67
CA THR A 57 -14.53 9.26 21.64
C THR A 57 -15.98 9.56 21.26
N GLY A 58 -16.93 8.66 21.55
CA GLY A 58 -18.33 8.78 21.10
C GLY A 58 -18.51 8.74 19.58
N LEU A 59 -17.48 8.35 18.82
CA LEU A 59 -17.50 8.40 17.35
C LEU A 59 -18.44 7.36 16.74
N ARG A 60 -19.07 7.76 15.63
CA ARG A 60 -19.90 6.88 14.78
C ARG A 60 -19.01 5.93 13.96
N ALA A 61 -19.60 4.87 13.42
CA ALA A 61 -18.90 3.78 12.73
C ALA A 61 -17.78 4.20 11.73
N PRO A 62 -18.00 5.06 10.71
CA PRO A 62 -16.95 5.40 9.76
C PRO A 62 -15.78 6.14 10.43
N TRP A 63 -16.06 7.03 11.38
CA TRP A 63 -15.06 7.80 12.10
C TRP A 63 -14.36 7.01 13.20
N LEU A 64 -15.06 6.05 13.81
CA LEU A 64 -14.47 5.07 14.71
C LEU A 64 -13.44 4.21 13.97
N TRP A 65 -13.74 3.81 12.73
CA TRP A 65 -12.81 3.09 11.88
C TRP A 65 -11.57 3.94 11.57
N VAL A 66 -11.74 5.20 11.15
CA VAL A 66 -10.64 6.16 10.96
C VAL A 66 -9.79 6.32 12.22
N ALA A 67 -10.43 6.54 13.38
CA ALA A 67 -9.74 6.71 14.65
C ALA A 67 -8.93 5.46 15.02
N LYS A 68 -9.52 4.27 14.90
CA LYS A 68 -8.86 2.99 15.16
C LYS A 68 -7.65 2.79 14.26
N SER A 69 -7.81 2.98 12.95
CA SER A 69 -6.69 2.87 11.99
C SER A 69 -5.59 3.89 12.29
N THR A 70 -5.95 5.14 12.54
CA THR A 70 -4.96 6.20 12.82
C THR A 70 -4.19 5.95 14.11
N LEU A 71 -4.86 5.51 15.18
CA LEU A 71 -4.21 5.22 16.46
C LEU A 71 -3.28 4.00 16.36
N LEU A 72 -3.77 2.90 15.80
CA LEU A 72 -3.05 1.62 15.81
C LEU A 72 -2.00 1.52 14.71
N ALA A 73 -2.33 1.89 13.47
CA ALA A 73 -1.36 1.88 12.38
C ALA A 73 -0.55 3.17 12.36
N GLY A 74 -1.20 4.34 12.44
CA GLY A 74 -0.51 5.63 12.43
C GLY A 74 0.46 5.80 13.60
N GLY A 75 0.14 5.29 14.79
CA GLY A 75 1.07 5.26 15.93
C GLY A 75 2.36 4.50 15.62
N VAL A 76 2.25 3.32 15.01
CA VAL A 76 3.42 2.51 14.59
C VAL A 76 4.20 3.24 13.50
N VAL A 77 3.53 3.87 12.54
CA VAL A 77 4.17 4.70 11.50
C VAL A 77 5.02 5.80 12.13
N VAL A 78 4.48 6.54 13.10
CA VAL A 78 5.21 7.61 13.79
C VAL A 78 6.44 7.06 14.51
N VAL A 79 6.29 5.97 15.28
CA VAL A 79 7.42 5.37 16.01
C VAL A 79 8.53 4.91 15.05
N VAL A 80 8.19 4.23 13.96
CA VAL A 80 9.17 3.74 12.99
C VAL A 80 9.80 4.89 12.21
N ALA A 81 9.03 5.93 11.87
CA ALA A 81 9.56 7.12 11.22
C ALA A 81 10.51 7.92 12.13
N LEU A 82 10.25 7.99 13.43
CA LEU A 82 11.17 8.57 14.40
C LEU A 82 12.46 7.74 14.55
N TRP A 83 12.34 6.41 14.50
CA TRP A 83 13.49 5.51 14.62
C TRP A 83 14.40 5.47 13.37
N GLN A 84 13.81 5.34 12.18
CA GLN A 84 14.56 5.18 10.93
C GLN A 84 14.77 6.48 10.16
N GLY A 85 14.00 7.52 10.49
CA GLY A 85 13.90 8.76 9.74
C GLY A 85 12.92 8.67 8.57
N ARG A 86 12.24 9.81 8.30
CA ARG A 86 11.18 9.95 7.27
C ARG A 86 11.55 9.47 5.86
N HIS A 87 12.83 9.48 5.50
CA HIS A 87 13.29 9.07 4.17
C HIS A 87 13.30 7.54 4.02
N ARG A 88 13.64 6.81 5.09
CA ARG A 88 13.67 5.33 5.07
C ARG A 88 12.29 4.71 5.17
N THR A 89 11.31 5.46 5.67
CA THR A 89 9.89 5.10 5.69
C THR A 89 9.11 5.65 4.50
N GLY A 90 9.77 6.33 3.55
CA GLY A 90 9.12 6.82 2.32
C GLY A 90 8.07 7.91 2.55
N LEU A 91 8.07 8.58 3.71
CA LEU A 91 7.14 9.67 4.01
C LEU A 91 7.54 10.99 3.32
N ALA A 92 8.74 11.06 2.76
CA ALA A 92 9.18 12.21 1.94
C ALA A 92 8.34 12.31 0.66
N LEU A 93 8.08 13.54 0.21
CA LEU A 93 7.35 13.79 -1.04
C LEU A 93 8.13 13.25 -2.26
N PRO A 94 7.43 12.77 -3.30
CA PRO A 94 8.08 12.24 -4.49
C PRO A 94 8.67 13.37 -5.33
N ALA A 95 9.76 13.07 -6.03
CA ALA A 95 10.30 13.95 -7.07
C ALA A 95 9.45 13.89 -8.36
N GLY A 96 9.69 14.84 -9.27
CA GLY A 96 9.01 14.93 -10.58
C GLY A 96 8.92 13.60 -11.36
N PRO A 97 10.03 12.84 -11.54
CA PRO A 97 9.97 11.55 -12.22
C PRO A 97 9.06 10.51 -11.54
N GLY A 98 8.85 10.62 -10.23
CA GLY A 98 7.91 9.78 -9.48
C GLY A 98 6.46 10.04 -9.87
N LEU A 99 6.09 11.29 -10.18
CA LEU A 99 4.77 11.65 -10.68
C LEU A 99 4.52 11.13 -12.09
N GLY A 100 5.55 11.13 -12.95
CA GLY A 100 5.47 10.50 -14.27
C GLY A 100 5.19 9.00 -14.18
N LEU A 101 5.85 8.30 -13.26
CA LEU A 101 5.64 6.87 -13.05
C LEU A 101 4.25 6.58 -12.45
N PHE A 102 3.78 7.44 -11.54
CA PHE A 102 2.41 7.42 -11.03
C PHE A 102 1.38 7.53 -12.17
N ALA A 103 1.55 8.48 -13.09
CA ALA A 103 0.64 8.65 -14.22
C ALA A 103 0.59 7.40 -15.11
N VAL A 104 1.75 6.79 -15.39
CA VAL A 104 1.81 5.50 -16.12
C VAL A 104 1.06 4.42 -15.36
N ALA A 105 1.28 4.32 -14.05
CA ALA A 105 0.61 3.31 -13.21
C ALA A 105 -0.92 3.50 -13.20
N VAL A 106 -1.42 4.73 -13.16
CA VAL A 106 -2.86 5.04 -13.29
C VAL A 106 -3.41 4.53 -14.63
N VAL A 107 -2.74 4.84 -15.73
CA VAL A 107 -3.19 4.41 -17.08
C VAL A 107 -3.21 2.88 -17.19
N VAL A 108 -2.18 2.21 -16.68
CA VAL A 108 -2.10 0.74 -16.71
C VAL A 108 -3.16 0.09 -15.81
N ALA A 109 -3.46 0.68 -14.66
CA ALA A 109 -4.45 0.16 -13.72
C ALA A 109 -5.91 0.41 -14.16
N LEU A 110 -6.15 1.44 -14.99
CA LEU A 110 -7.49 1.91 -15.34
C LEU A 110 -8.43 0.82 -15.90
N PRO A 111 -8.02 -0.07 -16.83
CA PRO A 111 -8.91 -1.12 -17.32
C PRO A 111 -9.37 -2.09 -16.21
N PHE A 112 -8.49 -2.40 -15.26
CA PHE A 112 -8.81 -3.26 -14.12
C PHE A 112 -9.75 -2.57 -13.14
N GLN A 113 -9.53 -1.28 -12.88
CA GLN A 113 -10.41 -0.46 -12.02
C GLN A 113 -11.82 -0.36 -12.59
N ILE A 114 -11.94 -0.13 -13.90
CA ILE A 114 -13.24 -0.10 -14.58
C ILE A 114 -13.91 -1.47 -14.49
N ALA A 115 -13.18 -2.56 -14.77
CA ALA A 115 -13.71 -3.91 -14.67
C ALA A 115 -14.23 -4.23 -13.24
N LEU A 116 -13.50 -3.83 -12.19
CA LEU A 116 -13.96 -3.95 -10.80
C LEU A 116 -15.22 -3.12 -10.55
N GLY A 117 -15.30 -1.89 -11.07
CA GLY A 117 -16.49 -1.06 -10.96
C GLY A 117 -17.72 -1.62 -11.68
N LEU A 118 -17.54 -2.49 -12.66
CA LEU A 118 -18.62 -3.20 -13.35
C LEU A 118 -19.05 -4.49 -12.63
N ASP A 119 -18.30 -4.98 -11.64
CA ASP A 119 -18.60 -6.22 -10.94
C ASP A 119 -19.76 -6.07 -9.92
N ASP A 120 -20.75 -6.98 -9.98
CA ASP A 120 -21.89 -6.99 -9.08
C ASP A 120 -21.51 -7.31 -7.62
N ALA A 121 -20.50 -8.15 -7.40
CA ALA A 121 -20.02 -8.47 -6.05
C ALA A 121 -19.39 -7.25 -5.39
N VAL A 122 -18.62 -6.46 -6.16
CA VAL A 122 -18.05 -5.18 -5.71
C VAL A 122 -19.18 -4.20 -5.40
N ALA A 123 -20.17 -4.04 -6.29
CA ALA A 123 -21.35 -3.21 -6.01
C ALA A 123 -22.07 -3.61 -4.71
N ARG A 124 -22.32 -4.91 -4.51
CA ARG A 124 -23.00 -5.39 -3.29
C ARG A 124 -22.25 -5.04 -2.02
N TYR A 125 -20.91 -5.13 -2.04
CA TYR A 125 -20.03 -4.78 -0.92
C TYR A 125 -20.09 -3.28 -0.61
N TYR A 126 -19.99 -2.43 -1.64
CA TYR A 126 -19.96 -0.97 -1.47
C TYR A 126 -21.36 -0.32 -1.39
N ARG A 127 -22.46 -1.07 -1.29
CA ARG A 127 -23.82 -0.50 -1.20
C ARG A 127 -23.98 0.57 -0.12
N SER A 128 -23.33 0.41 1.04
CA SER A 128 -23.39 1.39 2.13
C SER A 128 -22.79 2.75 1.78
N PHE A 129 -21.87 2.80 0.80
CA PHE A 129 -21.22 4.04 0.33
C PHE A 129 -22.15 4.88 -0.56
N PHE A 130 -23.26 4.31 -1.03
CA PHE A 130 -24.26 5.01 -1.85
C PHE A 130 -25.55 5.36 -1.07
N GLY A 131 -25.63 4.97 0.21
CA GLY A 131 -26.77 5.29 1.06
C GLY A 131 -26.78 6.74 1.58
N PRO A 132 -27.79 7.12 2.38
CA PRO A 132 -27.78 8.38 3.13
C PRO A 132 -26.50 8.46 3.97
N ARG A 133 -25.72 9.53 3.78
CA ARG A 133 -24.39 9.74 4.40
C ARG A 133 -23.24 8.88 3.85
N GLY A 134 -23.41 8.29 2.67
CA GLY A 134 -22.34 7.56 1.97
C GLY A 134 -21.04 8.38 1.77
N HIS A 135 -21.15 9.71 1.65
CA HIS A 135 -20.00 10.60 1.59
C HIS A 135 -19.07 10.50 2.82
N GLU A 136 -19.60 10.24 4.02
CA GLU A 136 -18.77 10.03 5.21
C GLU A 136 -17.94 8.76 5.09
N TRP A 137 -18.51 7.69 4.55
CA TRP A 137 -17.80 6.43 4.29
C TRP A 137 -16.73 6.61 3.21
N ILE A 138 -17.02 7.36 2.15
CA ILE A 138 -16.04 7.67 1.09
C ILE A 138 -14.84 8.42 1.68
N VAL A 139 -15.09 9.48 2.46
CA VAL A 139 -14.02 10.27 3.09
C VAL A 139 -13.25 9.44 4.12
N ALA A 140 -13.95 8.70 4.99
CA ALA A 140 -13.33 7.82 5.96
C ALA A 140 -12.42 6.78 5.29
N ASN A 141 -12.90 6.15 4.22
CA ASN A 141 -12.13 5.18 3.44
C ASN A 141 -10.89 5.82 2.80
N ALA A 142 -11.01 7.04 2.24
CA ALA A 142 -9.85 7.76 1.70
C ALA A 142 -8.78 8.04 2.76
N VAL A 143 -9.19 8.46 3.97
CA VAL A 143 -8.26 8.67 5.09
C VAL A 143 -7.61 7.36 5.52
N VAL A 144 -8.39 6.28 5.63
CA VAL A 144 -7.85 4.97 6.01
C VAL A 144 -6.88 4.44 4.95
N MET A 145 -7.15 4.61 3.66
CA MET A 145 -6.21 4.25 2.58
C MET A 145 -4.85 4.94 2.73
N LEU A 146 -4.81 6.21 3.15
CA LEU A 146 -3.55 6.90 3.41
C LEU A 146 -2.80 6.30 4.60
N VAL A 147 -3.50 5.99 5.69
CA VAL A 147 -2.91 5.37 6.88
C VAL A 147 -2.43 3.93 6.58
N GLU A 148 -3.21 3.20 5.79
CA GLU A 148 -2.88 1.88 5.28
C GLU A 148 -1.58 1.90 4.50
N HIS A 149 -1.44 2.83 3.56
CA HIS A 149 -0.22 2.95 2.76
C HIS A 149 0.98 3.41 3.58
N ALA A 150 0.75 4.29 4.55
CA ALA A 150 1.81 4.69 5.47
C ALA A 150 2.31 3.49 6.31
N PHE A 151 1.43 2.56 6.66
CA PHE A 151 1.79 1.37 7.42
C PHE A 151 2.39 0.28 6.53
N ILE A 152 1.73 -0.14 5.46
CA ILE A 152 2.19 -1.27 4.64
C ILE A 152 3.50 -0.90 3.93
N GLU A 153 3.54 0.21 3.20
CA GLU A 153 4.73 0.62 2.47
C GLU A 153 5.73 1.35 3.37
N GLY A 154 5.26 2.20 4.27
CA GLY A 154 6.14 2.98 5.13
C GLY A 154 6.73 2.23 6.31
N VAL A 155 6.07 1.16 6.80
CA VAL A 155 6.54 0.32 7.91
C VAL A 155 6.88 -1.09 7.46
N VAL A 156 5.92 -1.84 6.91
CA VAL A 156 6.13 -3.28 6.60
C VAL A 156 7.21 -3.44 5.55
N LEU A 157 7.10 -2.74 4.42
CA LEU A 157 8.08 -2.79 3.34
C LEU A 157 9.43 -2.21 3.78
N SER A 158 9.46 -1.06 4.47
CA SER A 158 10.71 -0.45 4.93
C SER A 158 11.49 -1.34 5.89
N LEU A 159 10.82 -1.98 6.85
CA LEU A 159 11.43 -2.92 7.80
C LEU A 159 11.86 -4.22 7.13
N ALA A 160 11.10 -4.71 6.15
CA ALA A 160 11.42 -5.91 5.41
C ALA A 160 12.66 -5.73 4.51
N LEU A 161 12.91 -4.50 4.03
CA LEU A 161 14.12 -4.15 3.29
C LEU A 161 15.35 -4.09 4.20
N SER A 162 16.52 -4.45 3.65
CA SER A 162 17.75 -4.56 4.43
C SER A 162 18.21 -3.24 5.05
N GLY A 163 17.90 -2.10 4.41
CA GLY A 163 18.30 -0.75 4.83
C GLY A 163 17.19 0.31 4.79
N GLY A 164 15.91 -0.10 4.78
CA GLY A 164 14.78 0.80 4.55
C GLY A 164 14.51 1.07 3.08
N LEU A 165 13.59 1.99 2.80
CA LEU A 165 13.33 2.46 1.45
C LEU A 165 14.52 3.26 0.88
N PRO A 166 14.75 3.18 -0.43
CA PRO A 166 15.75 4.03 -1.09
C PRO A 166 15.35 5.50 -0.95
N PRO A 167 16.33 6.43 -0.94
CA PRO A 167 16.02 7.85 -0.94
C PRO A 167 15.31 8.25 -2.24
N VAL A 168 14.47 9.29 -2.15
CA VAL A 168 13.85 9.91 -3.32
C VAL A 168 14.94 10.39 -4.29
N ASP A 169 14.86 9.93 -5.54
CA ASP A 169 15.79 10.35 -6.59
C ASP A 169 15.20 11.54 -7.36
N GLU A 170 15.78 12.71 -7.13
CA GLU A 170 15.40 13.95 -7.81
C GLU A 170 16.00 14.08 -9.21
N ARG A 171 16.96 13.22 -9.58
CA ARG A 171 17.67 13.35 -10.84
C ARG A 171 16.74 12.96 -12.00
N PRO A 172 16.76 13.72 -13.11
CA PRO A 172 16.10 13.29 -14.33
C PRO A 172 16.63 11.92 -14.75
N ARG A 173 15.73 10.94 -14.91
CA ARG A 173 16.14 9.63 -15.45
C ARG A 173 16.52 9.81 -16.90
N ARG A 174 17.68 9.28 -17.29
CA ARG A 174 18.03 9.20 -18.71
C ARG A 174 17.00 8.31 -19.40
N GLY A 175 16.29 8.87 -20.38
CA GLY A 175 15.46 8.08 -21.29
C GLY A 175 16.32 7.10 -22.09
N LEU A 176 15.67 6.13 -22.73
CA LEU A 176 16.34 5.28 -23.70
C LEU A 176 16.85 6.13 -24.87
N ARG A 177 17.93 5.71 -25.53
CA ARG A 177 18.47 6.42 -26.70
C ARG A 177 17.35 6.57 -27.75
N GLY A 178 16.99 7.82 -28.08
CA GLY A 178 15.88 8.13 -29.00
C GLY A 178 14.50 8.34 -28.34
N LEU A 179 14.34 8.09 -27.04
CA LEU A 179 13.07 8.24 -26.32
C LEU A 179 13.27 8.98 -24.97
N PRO A 180 13.66 10.27 -24.99
CA PRO A 180 13.93 11.05 -23.77
C PRO A 180 12.69 11.21 -22.88
N TRP A 181 11.49 11.22 -23.46
CA TRP A 181 10.22 11.34 -22.75
C TRP A 181 9.94 10.14 -21.82
N LEU A 182 10.47 8.94 -22.10
CA LEU A 182 10.39 7.80 -21.18
C LEU A 182 11.13 8.07 -19.86
N GLY A 183 12.19 8.89 -19.90
CA GLY A 183 12.88 9.36 -18.71
C GLY A 183 11.99 10.26 -17.85
N ALA A 184 11.24 11.17 -18.49
CA ALA A 184 10.29 12.05 -17.82
C ALA A 184 9.12 11.28 -17.17
N LEU A 185 8.70 10.17 -17.78
CA LEU A 185 7.72 9.24 -17.20
C LEU A 185 8.30 8.33 -16.10
N GLY A 186 9.56 8.51 -15.71
CA GLY A 186 10.21 7.68 -14.70
C GLY A 186 10.45 6.23 -15.14
N LEU A 187 10.29 5.91 -16.42
CA LEU A 187 10.49 4.55 -16.95
C LEU A 187 11.96 4.20 -17.23
N GLY A 188 12.87 5.18 -17.12
CA GLY A 188 14.30 4.95 -17.19
C GLY A 188 14.85 4.05 -16.05
N PRO A 189 16.02 3.41 -16.25
CA PRO A 189 16.62 2.55 -15.24
C PRO A 189 17.02 3.34 -13.98
N LEU A 190 16.90 2.69 -12.82
CA LEU A 190 17.27 3.26 -11.50
C LEU A 190 18.78 3.27 -11.25
N VAL A 191 19.52 2.39 -11.92
CA VAL A 191 20.96 2.20 -11.74
C VAL A 191 21.60 2.39 -13.11
N ASP A 192 22.76 3.05 -13.13
CA ASP A 192 23.60 3.14 -14.32
C ASP A 192 23.88 1.70 -14.82
N PRO A 193 23.43 1.33 -16.03
CA PRO A 193 23.60 -0.02 -16.56
C PRO A 193 25.08 -0.43 -16.64
N THR A 194 26.00 0.53 -16.67
CA THR A 194 27.45 0.28 -16.69
C THR A 194 28.03 -0.07 -15.30
N ARG A 195 27.27 0.17 -14.22
CA ARG A 195 27.65 -0.14 -12.82
C ARG A 195 26.84 -1.29 -12.20
N ALA A 196 26.02 -1.98 -12.99
CA ALA A 196 25.11 -3.00 -12.49
C ALA A 196 25.84 -4.30 -12.10
N GLY A 197 26.28 -4.41 -10.84
CA GLY A 197 25.89 -5.56 -10.03
C GLY A 197 24.69 -5.16 -9.16
N PRO A 198 23.89 -6.07 -8.55
CA PRO A 198 23.47 -7.43 -8.90
C PRO A 198 22.30 -7.43 -9.93
N ARG A 199 21.70 -8.60 -10.23
CA ARG A 199 20.54 -8.75 -11.12
C ARG A 199 19.37 -7.85 -10.67
N THR A 200 18.84 -7.00 -11.54
CA THR A 200 17.61 -6.23 -11.32
C THR A 200 16.45 -6.81 -12.11
N LEU A 201 15.24 -6.81 -11.55
CA LEU A 201 14.00 -7.15 -12.24
C LEU A 201 13.06 -5.93 -12.15
N LEU A 202 12.53 -5.48 -13.29
CA LEU A 202 11.72 -4.25 -13.41
C LEU A 202 12.39 -3.01 -12.77
N ALA A 203 13.71 -2.91 -12.96
CA ALA A 203 14.62 -1.93 -12.38
C ALA A 203 14.69 -1.90 -10.84
N VAL A 204 14.18 -2.90 -10.14
CA VAL A 204 14.33 -3.08 -8.69
C VAL A 204 15.36 -4.20 -8.41
N PRO A 205 16.24 -4.06 -7.40
CA PRO A 205 17.16 -5.14 -7.01
C PRO A 205 16.42 -6.45 -6.72
N ILE A 206 16.96 -7.59 -7.20
CA ILE A 206 16.30 -8.90 -7.05
C ILE A 206 16.06 -9.28 -5.57
N ASP A 207 16.89 -8.78 -4.66
CA ASP A 207 16.82 -9.03 -3.22
C ASP A 207 15.72 -8.22 -2.50
N ALA A 208 15.14 -7.21 -3.14
CA ALA A 208 13.97 -6.50 -2.62
C ALA A 208 12.66 -7.25 -2.89
N TRP A 209 12.64 -8.20 -3.83
CA TRP A 209 11.41 -8.89 -4.25
C TRP A 209 10.72 -9.69 -3.13
N PRO A 210 11.44 -10.40 -2.24
CA PRO A 210 10.79 -11.04 -1.11
C PRO A 210 10.03 -10.05 -0.23
N ALA A 211 10.59 -8.85 0.02
CA ALA A 211 9.90 -7.80 0.77
C ALA A 211 8.67 -7.27 0.01
N LEU A 212 8.76 -7.08 -1.31
CA LEU A 212 7.64 -6.66 -2.17
C LEU A 212 6.50 -7.69 -2.18
N ILE A 213 6.83 -8.98 -2.28
CA ILE A 213 5.88 -10.09 -2.23
C ILE A 213 5.26 -10.17 -0.84
N GLY A 214 6.08 -10.09 0.21
CA GLY A 214 5.66 -10.15 1.60
C GLY A 214 4.65 -9.05 1.96
N GLN A 215 4.96 -7.78 1.65
CA GLN A 215 4.01 -6.69 1.89
C GLN A 215 2.77 -6.79 0.99
N GLY A 216 2.92 -7.26 -0.26
CA GLY A 216 1.79 -7.49 -1.16
C GLY A 216 0.85 -8.58 -0.62
N PHE A 217 1.39 -9.58 0.08
CA PHE A 217 0.61 -10.57 0.80
C PHE A 217 -0.18 -9.96 1.95
N VAL A 218 0.43 -9.08 2.76
CA VAL A 218 -0.29 -8.32 3.80
C VAL A 218 -1.44 -7.52 3.18
N PHE A 219 -1.17 -6.80 2.08
CA PHE A 219 -2.16 -6.03 1.36
C PHE A 219 -3.31 -6.91 0.83
N GLY A 220 -3.01 -8.07 0.26
CA GLY A 220 -4.02 -9.04 -0.17
C GLY A 220 -4.87 -9.57 1.00
N CYS A 221 -4.23 -9.90 2.12
CA CYS A 221 -4.92 -10.41 3.31
C CYS A 221 -5.92 -9.40 3.87
N ILE A 222 -5.59 -8.12 3.98
CA ILE A 222 -6.55 -7.12 4.49
C ILE A 222 -7.78 -6.93 3.57
N HIS A 223 -7.72 -7.41 2.32
CA HIS A 223 -8.84 -7.40 1.36
C HIS A 223 -9.66 -8.70 1.37
N PHE A 224 -9.37 -9.66 2.25
CA PHE A 224 -9.97 -11.01 2.23
C PHE A 224 -11.49 -11.04 2.39
N THR A 225 -12.09 -10.04 3.04
CA THR A 225 -13.55 -9.93 3.21
C THR A 225 -14.26 -9.17 2.11
N LYS A 226 -13.51 -8.64 1.14
CA LYS A 226 -14.08 -7.89 0.02
C LYS A 226 -14.55 -8.84 -1.07
N ALA A 227 -15.05 -8.26 -2.17
CA ALA A 227 -15.47 -9.04 -3.32
C ALA A 227 -14.31 -9.93 -3.85
N PRO A 228 -14.58 -11.16 -4.33
CA PRO A 228 -13.53 -12.05 -4.82
C PRO A 228 -12.63 -11.44 -5.91
N SER A 229 -13.19 -10.63 -6.80
CA SER A 229 -12.43 -9.92 -7.84
C SER A 229 -11.48 -8.87 -7.26
N GLU A 230 -11.91 -8.14 -6.23
CA GLU A 230 -11.06 -7.22 -5.48
C GLU A 230 -9.94 -7.98 -4.75
N LEU A 231 -10.24 -9.13 -4.14
CA LEU A 231 -9.22 -9.97 -3.49
C LEU A 231 -8.16 -10.49 -4.48
N VAL A 232 -8.60 -10.98 -5.65
CA VAL A 232 -7.70 -11.49 -6.71
C VAL A 232 -6.78 -10.39 -7.25
N THR A 233 -7.27 -9.15 -7.30
CA THR A 233 -6.48 -8.00 -7.76
C THR A 233 -5.68 -7.33 -6.64
N ALA A 234 -6.05 -7.52 -5.37
CA ALA A 234 -5.41 -6.90 -4.23
C ALA A 234 -3.96 -7.38 -4.05
N PHE A 235 -3.68 -8.68 -4.09
CA PHE A 235 -2.29 -9.17 -3.98
C PHE A 235 -1.35 -8.61 -5.06
N PRO A 236 -1.63 -8.77 -6.37
CA PRO A 236 -0.76 -8.21 -7.41
C PRO A 236 -0.74 -6.69 -7.39
N GLY A 237 -1.86 -6.04 -7.05
CA GLY A 237 -1.94 -4.59 -6.82
C GLY A 237 -1.01 -4.14 -5.70
N GLY A 238 -1.02 -4.85 -4.57
CA GLY A 238 -0.12 -4.69 -3.43
C GLY A 238 1.34 -4.76 -3.84
N VAL A 239 1.74 -5.80 -4.59
CA VAL A 239 3.10 -5.92 -5.12
C VAL A 239 3.46 -4.73 -6.03
N ALA A 240 2.53 -4.28 -6.88
CA ALA A 240 2.75 -3.16 -7.78
C ALA A 240 2.91 -1.81 -7.06
N VAL A 241 2.11 -1.54 -6.02
CA VAL A 241 2.24 -0.32 -5.21
C VAL A 241 3.52 -0.32 -4.36
N GLY A 242 3.91 -1.47 -3.81
CA GLY A 242 5.21 -1.63 -3.15
C GLY A 242 6.37 -1.41 -4.12
N TRP A 243 6.27 -1.93 -5.35
CA TRP A 243 7.26 -1.67 -6.40
C TRP A 243 7.34 -0.18 -6.72
N LEU A 244 6.20 0.50 -6.86
CA LEU A 244 6.12 1.94 -7.13
C LEU A 244 6.79 2.73 -5.99
N THR A 245 6.56 2.34 -4.73
CA THR A 245 7.20 2.95 -3.56
C THR A 245 8.72 2.76 -3.60
N VAL A 246 9.22 1.55 -3.84
CA VAL A 246 10.68 1.33 -3.97
C VAL A 246 11.25 2.10 -5.16
N ARG A 247 10.52 2.20 -6.27
CA ARG A 247 10.95 2.95 -7.46
C ARG A 247 11.04 4.45 -7.23
N THR A 248 10.26 4.99 -6.30
CA THR A 248 10.16 6.44 -6.08
C THR A 248 10.79 6.90 -4.77
N GLY A 249 11.05 5.98 -3.84
CA GLY A 249 11.50 6.30 -2.48
C GLY A 249 10.41 6.98 -1.64
N SER A 250 9.15 6.90 -2.07
CA SER A 250 8.02 7.64 -1.49
C SER A 250 6.75 6.81 -1.53
N ILE A 251 5.95 6.82 -0.46
CA ILE A 251 4.65 6.14 -0.40
C ILE A 251 3.57 6.89 -1.19
N TRP A 252 3.73 8.19 -1.41
CA TRP A 252 2.66 9.04 -1.95
C TRP A 252 2.18 8.61 -3.35
N PRO A 253 3.04 8.26 -4.33
CA PRO A 253 2.58 7.70 -5.60
C PRO A 253 1.69 6.46 -5.45
N ALA A 254 2.03 5.56 -4.53
CA ALA A 254 1.24 4.36 -4.23
C ALA A 254 -0.10 4.71 -3.57
N ALA A 255 -0.08 5.56 -2.55
CA ALA A 255 -1.27 6.00 -1.83
C ALA A 255 -2.24 6.76 -2.75
N LEU A 256 -1.73 7.66 -3.59
CA LEU A 256 -2.52 8.37 -4.59
C LEU A 256 -3.10 7.43 -5.64
N LEU A 257 -2.34 6.40 -6.07
CA LEU A 257 -2.85 5.39 -7.01
C LEU A 257 -4.01 4.61 -6.40
N HIS A 258 -3.93 4.29 -5.11
CA HIS A 258 -5.02 3.62 -4.40
C HIS A 258 -6.25 4.52 -4.26
N LEU A 259 -6.07 5.81 -3.96
CA LEU A 259 -7.17 6.78 -3.94
C LEU A 259 -7.84 6.95 -5.31
N VAL A 260 -7.06 7.04 -6.38
CA VAL A 260 -7.56 7.06 -7.76
C VAL A 260 -8.31 5.77 -8.09
N THR A 261 -7.79 4.61 -7.67
CA THR A 261 -8.45 3.31 -7.83
C THR A 261 -9.85 3.34 -7.20
N GLY A 262 -9.94 3.78 -5.94
CA GLY A 262 -11.23 3.94 -5.26
C GLY A 262 -12.17 4.91 -5.99
N ALA A 263 -11.65 6.07 -6.41
CA ALA A 263 -12.44 7.07 -7.13
C ALA A 263 -13.00 6.56 -8.47
N VAL A 264 -12.18 5.86 -9.27
CA VAL A 264 -12.62 5.26 -10.54
C VAL A 264 -13.68 4.19 -10.27
N VAL A 265 -13.42 3.25 -9.35
CA VAL A 265 -14.37 2.18 -9.01
C VAL A 265 -15.72 2.77 -8.56
N PHE A 266 -15.72 3.74 -7.62
CA PHE A 266 -16.95 4.38 -7.15
C PHE A 266 -17.69 5.14 -8.26
N THR A 267 -16.95 5.82 -9.15
CA THR A 267 -17.55 6.55 -10.27
C THR A 267 -18.19 5.60 -11.28
N THR A 268 -17.52 4.50 -11.62
CA THR A 268 -18.04 3.46 -12.51
C THR A 268 -19.27 2.77 -11.92
N LEU A 269 -19.24 2.45 -10.63
CA LEU A 269 -20.39 1.90 -9.91
C LEU A 269 -21.60 2.82 -10.01
N ARG A 270 -21.41 4.11 -9.69
CA ARG A 270 -22.49 5.11 -9.73
C ARG A 270 -23.03 5.34 -11.15
N ALA A 271 -22.16 5.30 -12.17
CA ALA A 271 -22.55 5.52 -13.55
C ALA A 271 -23.37 4.36 -14.13
N THR A 272 -23.15 3.13 -13.66
CA THR A 272 -23.79 1.93 -14.20
C THR A 272 -24.95 1.41 -13.35
N ARG A 273 -25.11 1.91 -12.11
CA ARG A 273 -26.12 1.46 -11.15
C ARG A 273 -26.71 2.67 -10.40
N PRO A 274 -27.57 3.48 -11.06
CA PRO A 274 -28.20 4.64 -10.45
C PRO A 274 -29.20 4.29 -9.34
#